data_AF-A0A2W6D6B2-F1
#
_entry.id   AF-A0A2W6D6B2-F1
#
_cell.length_a   1.000
_cell.length_b   1.000
_cell.length_c   1.000
_cell.angle_alpha   90.00
_cell.angle_beta   90.00
_cell.angle_gamma   90.00
#
_symmetry.space_group_name_H-M   'P 1'
#
loop_
_entity.id
_entity.type
_entity.pdbx_description
1 polymer ?
#
loop_
_entity_poly.entity_id
_entity_poly.type
_entity_poly.pdbx_seq_one_letter_code
_entity_poly.pdbx_strand_id
1 'polypeptide(L)'
;RKGGHLLPTVGGHVYGVDHGVTFHVEDKLRTVLWQWAGNRLPAEIVADLDSLRAQLDLTLGERLHELLTTREVRRTVRRVERLLATGRHPEPSDEWPPVPWPPM
;
A
#
# COMPACT_ATOMS: atom_id res chain seq x y z
N ARG A 1 -5.95 -7.24 -1.42
CA ARG A 1 -7.41 -7.17 -1.13
C ARG A 1 -8.21 -7.76 -2.29
N LYS A 2 -9.43 -8.27 -2.05
CA LYS A 2 -10.34 -8.80 -3.08
C LYS A 2 -11.13 -7.65 -3.74
N GLY A 3 -11.63 -7.86 -4.96
CA GLY A 3 -12.41 -6.86 -5.70
C GLY A 3 -13.65 -6.33 -4.95
N GLY A 4 -14.27 -7.15 -4.10
CA GLY A 4 -15.44 -6.77 -3.29
C GLY A 4 -15.18 -5.68 -2.24
N HIS A 5 -13.93 -5.23 -2.04
CA HIS A 5 -13.58 -4.13 -1.13
C HIS A 5 -13.41 -2.78 -1.87
N LEU A 6 -13.80 -2.71 -3.15
CA LEU A 6 -13.81 -1.50 -3.95
C LEU A 6 -15.26 -1.05 -4.16
N LEU A 7 -15.57 0.18 -3.78
CA LEU A 7 -16.86 0.82 -3.97
C LEU A 7 -16.71 1.95 -5.00
N PRO A 8 -16.93 1.67 -6.30
CA PRO A 8 -16.88 2.70 -7.34
C PRO A 8 -18.09 3.64 -7.20
N THR A 9 -17.85 4.91 -7.47
CA THR A 9 -18.87 5.96 -7.48
C THR A 9 -19.18 6.39 -8.91
N VAL A 10 -20.34 7.02 -9.12
CA VAL A 10 -20.75 7.56 -10.43
C VAL A 10 -19.75 8.61 -10.96
N GLY A 11 -19.03 9.31 -10.06
CA GLY A 11 -18.00 10.29 -10.40
C GLY A 11 -16.62 9.71 -10.71
N GLY A 12 -16.47 8.38 -10.80
CA GLY A 12 -15.20 7.72 -11.11
C GLY A 12 -14.25 7.55 -9.91
N HIS A 13 -14.57 8.11 -8.74
CA HIS A 13 -13.84 7.82 -7.51
C HIS A 13 -14.13 6.40 -7.02
N VAL A 14 -13.13 5.72 -6.47
CA VAL A 14 -13.26 4.37 -5.90
C VAL A 14 -12.86 4.41 -4.43
N TYR A 15 -13.79 4.07 -3.54
CA TYR A 15 -13.47 3.87 -2.13
C TYR A 15 -12.95 2.45 -1.90
N GLY A 16 -11.80 2.34 -1.24
CA GLY A 16 -11.33 1.08 -0.67
C GLY A 16 -11.84 0.93 0.76
N VAL A 17 -12.42 -0.22 1.12
CA VAL A 17 -12.90 -0.50 2.49
C VAL A 17 -12.15 -1.65 3.17
N ASP A 18 -12.47 -1.86 4.45
CA ASP A 18 -11.99 -2.97 5.29
C ASP A 18 -10.49 -2.90 5.67
N HIS A 19 -9.89 -1.71 5.77
CA HIS A 19 -8.43 -1.54 6.01
C HIS A 19 -7.87 -1.99 7.38
N GLY A 20 -8.62 -2.76 8.18
CA GLY A 20 -8.22 -3.17 9.54
C GLY A 20 -6.98 -4.06 9.65
N VAL A 21 -6.47 -4.59 8.54
CA VAL A 21 -5.24 -5.41 8.48
C VAL A 21 -4.06 -4.70 7.80
N THR A 22 -4.12 -3.37 7.70
CA THR A 22 -3.04 -2.54 7.14
C THR A 22 -1.93 -2.28 8.17
N PHE A 23 -0.84 -1.65 7.74
CA PHE A 23 0.29 -1.20 8.56
C PHE A 23 1.14 -2.28 9.26
N HIS A 24 0.77 -3.55 9.16
CA HIS A 24 1.53 -4.67 9.74
C HIS A 24 3.04 -4.55 9.45
N VAL A 25 3.87 -4.90 10.43
CA VAL A 25 5.33 -4.74 10.34
C VAL A 25 5.96 -5.68 9.29
N GLU A 26 5.46 -6.91 9.20
CA GLU A 26 5.89 -7.90 8.19
C GLU A 26 5.30 -7.62 6.82
N ASP A 27 6.05 -7.94 5.77
CA ASP A 27 5.67 -7.69 4.38
C ASP A 27 4.83 -8.82 3.78
N LYS A 28 3.68 -9.07 4.41
CA LYS A 28 2.73 -10.14 4.05
C LYS A 28 1.68 -9.69 3.02
N LEU A 29 2.12 -8.96 1.99
CA LEU A 29 1.22 -8.41 0.98
C LEU A 29 0.52 -9.53 0.21
N ARG A 30 -0.81 -9.53 0.25
CA ARG A 30 -1.66 -10.44 -0.53
C ARG A 30 -2.66 -9.67 -1.36
N THR A 31 -2.65 -9.88 -2.67
CA THR A 31 -3.50 -9.14 -3.59
C THR A 31 -3.91 -9.96 -4.80
N VAL A 32 -4.95 -9.51 -5.50
CA VAL A 32 -5.34 -10.06 -6.82
C VAL A 32 -4.75 -9.22 -7.97
N LEU A 33 -4.05 -8.13 -7.62
CA LEU A 33 -3.54 -7.13 -8.57
C LEU A 33 -2.15 -7.50 -9.11
N TRP A 34 -1.75 -8.77 -9.05
CA TRP A 34 -0.41 -9.22 -9.45
C TRP A 34 -0.14 -9.13 -10.95
N GLN A 35 -1.16 -8.90 -11.78
CA GLN A 35 -0.98 -8.59 -13.21
C GLN A 35 -0.11 -7.34 -13.46
N TRP A 36 0.11 -6.49 -12.46
CA TRP A 36 1.00 -5.34 -12.54
C TRP A 36 2.35 -5.55 -11.85
N ALA A 37 2.64 -6.73 -11.28
CA ALA A 37 3.91 -7.00 -10.61
C ALA A 37 5.11 -6.65 -11.51
N GLY A 38 6.10 -5.94 -10.97
CA GLY A 38 7.31 -5.52 -11.71
C GLY A 38 7.10 -4.41 -12.75
N ASN A 39 5.86 -4.07 -13.11
CA ASN A 39 5.58 -2.98 -14.04
C ASN A 39 5.98 -1.63 -13.42
N ARG A 40 6.33 -0.67 -14.28
CA ARG A 40 6.62 0.71 -13.82
C ARG A 40 5.38 1.32 -13.20
N LEU A 41 5.58 2.05 -12.10
CA LEU A 41 4.52 2.87 -11.52
C LEU A 41 4.15 4.00 -12.49
N PRO A 42 2.84 4.29 -12.66
CA PRO A 42 2.40 5.48 -13.38
C PRO A 42 2.98 6.75 -12.75
N ALA A 43 3.23 7.78 -13.57
CA ALA A 43 3.88 9.01 -13.11
C ALA A 43 3.06 9.73 -12.03
N GLU A 44 1.74 9.69 -12.14
CA GLU A 44 0.81 10.22 -11.14
C GLU A 44 0.97 9.51 -9.77
N ILE A 45 1.17 8.19 -9.77
CA ILE A 45 1.38 7.42 -8.54
C ILE A 45 2.74 7.74 -7.91
N VAL A 46 3.77 7.98 -8.73
CA VAL A 46 5.08 8.40 -8.22
C VAL A 46 4.97 9.77 -7.54
N ALA A 47 4.30 10.73 -8.18
CA ALA A 47 4.07 12.06 -7.60
C ALA A 47 3.27 12.00 -6.29
N ASP A 48 2.24 11.14 -6.22
CA ASP A 48 1.48 10.90 -4.99
C ASP A 48 2.35 10.30 -3.89
N LEU A 49 3.25 9.37 -4.23
CA LEU A 49 4.18 8.75 -3.27
C LEU A 49 5.22 9.75 -2.75
N ASP A 50 5.72 10.66 -3.60
CA ASP A 50 6.64 11.73 -3.16
C ASP A 50 5.94 12.68 -2.18
N SER A 51 4.71 13.10 -2.49
CA SER A 51 3.89 13.91 -1.59
C SER A 51 3.61 13.19 -0.27
N LEU A 52 3.23 11.92 -0.32
CA LEU A 52 3.02 11.09 0.86
C LEU A 52 4.30 10.98 1.70
N ARG A 53 5.46 10.76 1.06
CA ARG A 53 6.75 10.65 1.75
C ARG A 53 7.09 11.93 2.50
N ALA A 54 6.86 13.10 1.90
CA ALA A 54 7.06 14.38 2.57
C ALA A 54 6.10 14.56 3.76
N GLN A 55 4.82 14.21 3.60
CA GLN A 55 3.83 14.31 4.66
C GLN A 55 4.11 13.39 5.85
N LEU A 56 4.71 12.22 5.61
CA LEU A 56 5.09 11.27 6.66
C LEU A 56 6.17 11.79 7.62
N ASP A 57 6.93 12.82 7.24
CA ASP A 57 7.87 13.53 8.15
C ASP A 57 7.22 14.74 8.84
N LEU A 58 5.96 15.04 8.51
CA LEU A 58 5.19 16.18 9.02
C LEU A 58 3.99 15.68 9.83
N THR A 59 2.88 16.43 9.80
CA THR A 59 1.67 16.21 10.59
C THR A 59 1.02 14.84 10.37
N LEU A 60 1.15 14.25 9.18
CA LEU A 60 0.65 12.89 8.95
C LEU A 60 1.45 11.86 9.75
N GLY A 61 2.78 11.99 9.78
CA GLY A 61 3.65 11.13 10.58
C GLY A 61 3.32 11.18 12.07
N GLU A 62 3.10 12.39 12.60
CA GLU A 62 2.71 12.61 14.00
C GLU A 62 1.38 11.90 14.33
N ARG A 63 0.34 12.15 13.51
CA ARG A 63 -0.98 11.51 13.69
C ARG A 63 -0.92 9.99 13.57
N LEU A 64 -0.07 9.45 12.69
CA LEU A 64 0.11 8.00 12.59
C LEU A 64 0.77 7.42 13.85
N HIS A 65 1.71 8.13 14.49
CA HIS A 65 2.31 7.68 15.75
C HIS A 65 1.35 7.71 16.94
N GLU A 66 0.27 8.49 16.88
CA GLU A 66 -0.79 8.46 17.89
C GLU A 66 -1.67 7.19 17.78
N LEU A 67 -1.75 6.60 16.58
CA LEU A 67 -2.66 5.49 16.26
C LEU A 67 -1.95 4.15 16.06
N LEU A 68 -0.67 4.18 15.71
CA LEU A 68 0.15 3.02 15.34
C LEU A 68 1.43 2.98 16.15
N THR A 69 2.01 1.79 16.26
CA THR A 69 3.33 1.65 16.89
C THR A 69 4.41 2.30 16.03
N THR A 70 5.51 2.75 16.66
CA THR A 70 6.69 3.27 15.95
C THR A 70 7.21 2.30 14.89
N ARG A 71 7.10 0.99 15.12
CA ARG A 71 7.56 -0.04 14.16
C ARG A 71 6.67 -0.06 12.90
N GLU A 72 5.36 0.07 13.05
CA GLU A 72 4.41 0.08 11.94
C GLU A 72 4.58 1.35 11.09
N VAL A 73 4.73 2.52 11.73
CA VAL A 73 4.98 3.77 10.99
C VAL A 73 6.31 3.69 10.23
N ARG A 74 7.41 3.28 10.89
CA ARG A 74 8.71 3.11 10.23
C ARG A 74 8.66 2.13 9.06
N ARG A 75 7.91 1.03 9.19
CA ARG A 75 7.75 0.07 8.07
C ARG A 75 6.94 0.65 6.92
N THR A 76 5.97 1.50 7.21
CA THR A 76 5.20 2.21 6.19
C THR A 76 6.08 3.18 5.40
N VAL A 77 6.87 4.00 6.10
CA VAL A 77 7.86 4.89 5.47
C VAL A 77 8.81 4.10 4.56
N ARG A 78 9.39 3.00 5.06
CA ARG A 78 10.29 2.15 4.26
C ARG A 78 9.63 1.57 3.01
N ARG A 79 8.34 1.23 3.07
CA ARG A 79 7.59 0.73 1.89
C ARG A 79 7.42 1.82 0.85
N VAL A 80 7.09 3.04 1.27
CA VAL A 80 7.00 4.20 0.36
C VAL A 80 8.36 4.47 -0.29
N GLU A 81 9.43 4.54 0.50
CA GLU A 81 10.80 4.76 0.00
C GLU A 81 11.23 3.67 -1.00
N ARG A 82 10.88 2.41 -0.74
CA ARG A 82 11.17 1.30 -1.68
C ARG A 82 10.40 1.44 -2.99
N LEU A 83 9.13 1.85 -2.96
CA LEU A 83 8.34 2.08 -4.17
C LEU A 83 8.93 3.23 -5.00
N LEU A 84 9.34 4.32 -4.35
CA LEU A 84 10.01 5.45 -5.00
C LEU A 84 11.36 5.04 -5.60
N ALA A 85 12.19 4.33 -4.83
CA ALA A 85 13.53 3.92 -5.27
C ALA A 85 13.50 2.94 -6.45
N THR A 86 12.51 2.03 -6.48
CA THR A 86 12.38 1.05 -7.57
C THR A 86 11.58 1.59 -8.75
N GLY A 87 10.66 2.53 -8.52
CA GLY A 87 9.72 3.03 -9.52
C GLY A 87 8.80 1.93 -10.09
N ARG A 88 8.61 0.83 -9.35
CA ARG A 88 7.90 -0.37 -9.83
C ARG A 88 6.91 -0.89 -8.80
N HIS A 89 5.85 -1.52 -9.31
CA HIS A 89 4.94 -2.30 -8.48
C HIS A 89 5.68 -3.47 -7.84
N PRO A 90 5.30 -3.85 -6.59
CA PRO A 90 5.95 -4.94 -5.88
C PRO A 90 5.73 -6.28 -6.57
N GLU A 91 6.69 -7.18 -6.41
CA GLU A 91 6.58 -8.58 -6.78
C GLU A 91 6.10 -9.42 -5.59
N PRO A 92 5.45 -10.57 -5.82
CA PRO A 92 5.04 -11.47 -4.75
C PRO A 92 6.27 -11.99 -3.98
N SER A 93 6.10 -12.17 -2.66
CA SER A 93 7.10 -12.84 -1.83
C SER A 93 6.97 -14.36 -1.95
N ASP A 94 8.09 -15.08 -1.91
CA ASP A 94 8.12 -16.55 -1.85
C ASP A 94 7.76 -17.10 -0.45
N GLU A 95 7.67 -16.23 0.56
CA GLU A 95 7.46 -16.65 1.97
C GLU A 95 6.00 -17.00 2.30
N TRP A 96 5.02 -16.49 1.54
CA TRP A 96 3.60 -16.67 1.82
C TRP A 96 2.77 -16.71 0.52
N PRO A 97 1.59 -17.37 0.51
CA PRO A 97 0.72 -17.36 -0.66
C PRO A 97 0.34 -15.92 -1.05
N PRO A 98 0.68 -15.47 -2.27
CA PRO A 98 0.53 -14.06 -2.65
C PRO A 98 -0.93 -13.69 -2.96
N VAL A 99 -1.79 -14.67 -3.22
CA VAL A 99 -3.23 -14.47 -3.48
C VAL A 99 -4.02 -14.67 -2.18
N PRO A 100 -4.97 -13.78 -1.84
CA PRO A 100 -5.79 -13.94 -0.63
C PRO A 100 -6.71 -15.17 -0.70
N TRP A 101 -6.85 -15.90 0.41
CA TRP A 101 -7.76 -17.05 0.57
C TRP A 101 -9.11 -16.64 1.21
N PRO A 102 -10.24 -17.27 0.84
CA PRO A 102 -10.42 -18.14 -0.33
C PRO A 102 -10.18 -17.36 -1.64
N PRO A 103 -9.68 -17.99 -2.71
CA PRO A 103 -9.55 -17.36 -4.01
C PRO A 103 -10.96 -17.12 -4.55
N MET A 104 -11.47 -15.92 -4.25
CA MET A 104 -12.88 -15.51 -4.26
C MET A 104 -13.68 -16.03 -3.06
#